data_AF-W3WV85-F1
#
_entry.id   AF-W3WV85-F1
#
_cell.length_a   1.000
_cell.length_b   1.000
_cell.length_c   1.000
_cell.angle_alpha   90.00
_cell.angle_beta   90.00
_cell.angle_gamma   90.00
#
_symmetry.space_group_name_H-M   'P 1'
#
loop_
_entity.id
_entity.type
_entity.pdbx_description
1 polymer ?
#
loop_
_entity_poly.entity_id
_entity_poly.type
_entity_poly.pdbx_seq_one_letter_code
_entity_poly.pdbx_strand_id
1 'polypeptide(L)'
;MFLQLLHLAQAVLAGYGAQQSYIAITNLQKYEDTSKKLAKYSNEAERQLHTTRTTQASGALAIAASLLAALYLLFKGGSGGALFRLIASPVVGVAIFLARNHVQGFWAGGKRVPLPKMEDYNEAQRRTDELLKVLDWLVLSWAATSLVAVFKGY
;
A
#
# COMPACT_ATOMS: atom_id res chain seq x y z
N MET A 1 -20.68 -10.31 -13.32
CA MET A 1 -19.98 -11.46 -12.72
C MET A 1 -18.46 -11.38 -12.84
N PHE A 2 -17.87 -11.15 -14.04
CA PHE A 2 -16.40 -11.07 -14.19
C PHE A 2 -15.75 -9.92 -13.37
N LEU A 3 -16.32 -8.71 -13.39
CA LEU A 3 -15.84 -7.58 -12.56
C LEU A 3 -15.88 -7.87 -11.06
N GLN A 4 -16.91 -8.59 -10.59
CA GLN A 4 -17.01 -9.01 -9.18
C GLN A 4 -15.87 -9.97 -8.80
N LEU A 5 -15.49 -10.91 -9.68
CA LEU A 5 -14.33 -11.77 -9.44
C LEU A 5 -13.03 -10.97 -9.35
N LEU A 6 -12.86 -9.93 -10.19
CA LEU A 6 -11.71 -9.02 -10.10
C LEU A 6 -11.71 -8.26 -8.77
N HIS A 7 -12.85 -7.74 -8.33
CA HIS A 7 -12.95 -7.05 -7.04
C HIS A 7 -12.74 -7.97 -5.84
N LEU A 8 -13.17 -9.23 -5.92
CA LEU A 8 -12.88 -10.22 -4.89
C LEU A 8 -11.37 -10.50 -4.82
N ALA A 9 -10.70 -10.69 -5.95
CA ALA A 9 -9.26 -10.86 -6.00
C ALA A 9 -8.51 -9.64 -5.45
N GLN A 10 -8.97 -8.43 -5.78
CA GLN A 10 -8.44 -7.18 -5.23
C GLN A 10 -8.60 -7.09 -3.71
N ALA A 11 -9.75 -7.50 -3.17
CA ALA A 11 -9.98 -7.52 -1.73
C ALA A 11 -9.04 -8.52 -1.02
N VAL A 12 -8.83 -9.71 -1.59
CA VAL A 12 -7.88 -10.71 -1.07
C VAL A 12 -6.44 -10.18 -1.11
N LEU A 13 -6.02 -9.59 -2.23
CA LEU A 13 -4.70 -8.96 -2.37
C LEU A 13 -4.50 -7.84 -1.35
N ALA A 14 -5.50 -6.97 -1.18
CA ALA A 14 -5.44 -5.89 -0.20
C ALA A 14 -5.39 -6.43 1.24
N GLY A 15 -6.11 -7.51 1.56
CA GLY A 15 -6.01 -8.20 2.85
C GLY A 15 -4.59 -8.71 3.13
N TYR A 16 -3.96 -9.36 2.14
CA TYR A 16 -2.56 -9.78 2.26
C TYR A 16 -1.60 -8.58 2.42
N GLY A 17 -1.81 -7.49 1.67
CA GLY A 17 -1.07 -6.25 1.82
C GLY A 17 -1.21 -5.62 3.21
N ALA A 18 -2.41 -5.68 3.80
CA ALA A 18 -2.67 -5.17 5.15
C ALA A 18 -1.88 -5.95 6.19
N GLN A 19 -1.78 -7.27 6.03
CA GLN A 19 -0.92 -8.10 6.88
C GLN A 19 0.56 -7.71 6.74
N GLN A 20 1.07 -7.49 5.53
CA GLN A 20 2.47 -7.07 5.35
C GLN A 20 2.73 -5.69 5.99
N SER A 21 1.82 -4.73 5.78
CA SER A 21 1.91 -3.39 6.36
C SER A 21 1.87 -3.44 7.89
N TYR A 22 1.00 -4.26 8.48
CA TYR A 22 0.92 -4.44 9.93
C TYR A 22 2.24 -4.95 10.52
N ILE A 23 2.84 -5.99 9.92
CA ILE A 23 4.12 -6.55 10.38
C ILE A 23 5.25 -5.53 10.22
N ALA A 24 5.30 -4.81 9.08
CA ALA A 24 6.30 -3.78 8.86
C ALA A 24 6.23 -2.65 9.91
N ILE A 25 5.04 -2.11 10.14
CA ILE A 25 4.82 -1.01 11.09
C ILE A 25 5.16 -1.44 12.52
N THR A 26 4.66 -2.60 12.96
CA THR A 26 4.92 -3.11 14.31
C THR A 26 6.39 -3.35 14.57
N ASN A 27 7.14 -3.85 13.59
CA ASN A 27 8.59 -4.00 13.72
C ASN A 27 9.33 -2.67 13.71
N LEU A 28 8.92 -1.69 12.90
CA LEU A 28 9.54 -0.36 12.89
C LEU A 28 9.29 0.42 14.18
N GLN A 29 8.12 0.25 14.79
CA GLN A 29 7.76 0.89 16.06
C GLN A 29 8.71 0.51 17.21
N LYS A 30 9.32 -0.69 17.18
CA LYS A 30 10.33 -1.11 18.16
C LYS A 30 11.56 -0.19 18.20
N TYR A 31 11.84 0.51 17.10
CA TYR A 31 12.99 1.41 16.96
C TYR A 31 12.60 2.89 17.08
N GLU A 32 11.31 3.18 17.28
CA GLU A 32 10.79 4.53 17.17
C GLU A 32 11.29 5.45 18.28
N ASP A 33 11.36 4.97 19.53
CA ASP A 33 11.86 5.76 20.65
C ASP A 33 13.35 6.08 20.53
N THR A 34 14.14 5.12 20.06
CA THR A 34 15.57 5.35 19.76
C THR A 34 15.72 6.38 18.64
N SER A 35 14.93 6.25 17.57
CA SER A 35 14.94 7.18 16.44
C SER A 35 14.54 8.60 16.86
N LYS A 36 13.53 8.74 17.73
CA LYS A 36 13.13 10.04 18.31
C LYS A 36 14.24 10.68 19.14
N LYS A 37 14.96 9.88 19.94
CA LYS A 37 16.09 10.40 20.73
C LYS A 37 17.21 10.90 19.82
N LEU A 38 17.53 10.16 18.77
CA LEU A 38 18.54 10.55 17.79
C LEU A 38 18.12 11.78 16.97
N ALA A 39 16.84 11.88 16.62
CA ALA A 39 16.28 13.03 15.90
C ALA A 39 16.49 14.37 16.64
N LYS A 40 16.56 14.37 17.98
CA LYS A 40 16.85 15.59 18.76
C LYS A 40 18.25 16.17 18.50
N TYR A 41 19.18 15.35 18.00
CA TYR A 41 20.58 15.70 17.83
C TYR A 41 21.06 15.56 16.38
N SER A 42 20.20 15.09 15.46
CA SER A 42 20.56 14.85 14.07
C SER A 42 19.36 15.07 13.15
N ASN A 43 19.51 16.05 12.25
CA ASN A 43 18.52 16.34 11.20
C ASN A 43 18.31 15.13 10.27
N GLU A 44 19.33 14.29 10.08
CA GLU A 44 19.19 13.08 9.27
C GLU A 44 18.35 12.03 9.99
N ALA A 45 18.53 11.83 11.29
CA ALA A 45 17.68 10.94 12.08
C ALA A 45 16.22 11.43 12.13
N GLU A 46 16.00 12.73 12.23
CA GLU A 46 14.67 13.33 12.14
C GLU A 46 14.03 13.08 10.77
N ARG A 47 14.77 13.34 9.68
CA ARG A 47 14.32 13.09 8.30
C ARG A 47 13.95 11.63 8.09
N GLN A 48 14.81 10.71 8.52
CA GLN A 48 14.59 9.26 8.40
C GLN A 48 13.35 8.81 9.19
N LEU A 49 13.17 9.30 10.42
CA LEU A 49 11.99 9.01 11.24
C LEU A 49 10.70 9.53 10.57
N HIS A 50 10.73 10.77 10.08
CA HIS A 50 9.59 11.38 9.40
C HIS A 50 9.23 10.58 8.14
N THR A 51 10.20 10.34 7.25
CA THR A 51 9.95 9.62 5.99
C THR A 51 9.51 8.17 6.23
N THR A 52 10.05 7.50 7.25
CA THR A 52 9.58 6.17 7.67
C THR A 52 8.09 6.21 8.01
N ARG A 53 7.66 7.16 8.84
CA ARG A 53 6.24 7.29 9.22
C ARG A 53 5.35 7.62 8.03
N THR A 54 5.73 8.58 7.19
CA THR A 54 4.89 8.98 6.05
C THR A 54 4.76 7.88 5.04
N THR A 55 5.85 7.16 4.71
CA THR A 55 5.81 6.06 3.75
C THR A 55 4.97 4.90 4.26
N GLN A 56 5.16 4.47 5.50
CA GLN A 56 4.35 3.38 6.09
C GLN A 56 2.88 3.77 6.19
N ALA A 57 2.57 5.02 6.57
CA ALA A 57 1.20 5.53 6.60
C ALA A 57 0.58 5.58 5.19
N SER A 58 1.29 6.08 4.17
CA SER A 58 0.81 6.10 2.78
C SER A 58 0.54 4.70 2.26
N GLY A 59 1.42 3.73 2.53
CA GLY A 59 1.22 2.33 2.15
C GLY A 59 -0.02 1.73 2.82
N ALA A 60 -0.17 1.91 4.14
CA ALA A 60 -1.32 1.43 4.88
C ALA A 60 -2.64 2.04 4.40
N LEU A 61 -2.67 3.36 4.19
CA LEU A 61 -3.85 4.07 3.70
C LEU A 61 -4.24 3.65 2.28
N ALA A 62 -3.26 3.42 1.39
CA ALA A 62 -3.53 2.94 0.04
C ALA A 62 -4.16 1.54 0.04
N ILE A 63 -3.64 0.63 0.87
CA ILE A 63 -4.23 -0.70 1.05
C ILE A 63 -5.64 -0.62 1.62
N ALA A 64 -5.87 0.18 2.66
CA ALA A 64 -7.19 0.36 3.26
C ALA A 64 -8.20 0.92 2.24
N ALA A 65 -7.81 1.95 1.50
CA ALA A 65 -8.63 2.54 0.44
C ALA A 65 -8.95 1.51 -0.66
N SER A 66 -7.96 0.73 -1.09
CA SER A 66 -8.16 -0.33 -2.08
C SER A 66 -9.11 -1.41 -1.59
N LEU A 67 -8.98 -1.86 -0.33
CA LEU A 67 -9.85 -2.88 0.24
C LEU A 67 -11.29 -2.37 0.33
N LEU A 68 -11.50 -1.17 0.84
CA LEU A 68 -12.83 -0.55 0.94
C LEU A 68 -13.47 -0.38 -0.43
N ALA A 69 -12.72 0.11 -1.42
CA ALA A 69 -13.21 0.26 -2.78
C ALA A 69 -13.56 -1.08 -3.43
N ALA A 70 -12.70 -2.09 -3.27
CA ALA A 70 -12.93 -3.42 -3.80
C ALA A 70 -14.18 -4.07 -3.19
N LEU A 71 -14.34 -4.02 -1.87
CA LEU A 71 -15.53 -4.53 -1.19
C LEU A 71 -16.80 -3.77 -1.62
N TYR A 72 -16.72 -2.44 -1.71
CA TYR A 72 -17.86 -1.63 -2.18
C TYR A 72 -18.28 -2.03 -3.60
N LEU A 73 -17.34 -2.14 -4.55
CA LEU A 73 -17.64 -2.47 -5.93
C LEU A 73 -18.06 -3.95 -6.11
N LEU A 74 -17.56 -4.85 -5.25
CA LEU A 74 -17.98 -6.25 -5.21
C LEU A 74 -19.48 -6.38 -4.87
N PHE A 75 -19.93 -5.69 -3.83
CA PHE A 75 -21.32 -5.83 -3.32
C PHE A 75 -22.30 -4.83 -3.94
N LYS A 76 -21.85 -3.63 -4.32
CA LYS A 76 -22.70 -2.51 -4.74
C LYS A 76 -22.35 -1.94 -6.13
N GLY A 77 -21.42 -2.55 -6.86
CA GLY A 77 -20.94 -2.04 -8.16
C GLY A 77 -22.04 -1.76 -9.18
N GLY A 78 -23.10 -2.57 -9.22
CA GLY A 78 -24.24 -2.37 -10.12
C GLY A 78 -25.17 -1.21 -9.76
N SER A 79 -25.21 -0.80 -8.49
CA SER A 79 -26.16 0.19 -7.97
C SER A 79 -25.72 1.66 -8.08
N GLY A 80 -24.45 1.90 -8.44
CA GLY A 80 -23.90 3.27 -8.56
C GLY A 80 -24.28 3.95 -9.87
N GLY A 81 -24.22 5.30 -9.90
CA GLY A 81 -24.40 6.06 -11.14
C GLY A 81 -23.32 5.75 -12.19
N ALA A 82 -23.65 5.90 -13.48
CA ALA A 82 -22.76 5.52 -14.59
C ALA A 82 -21.37 6.17 -14.51
N LEU A 83 -21.30 7.45 -14.16
CA LEU A 83 -20.03 8.17 -13.99
C LEU A 83 -19.18 7.55 -12.87
N PHE A 84 -19.78 7.29 -11.69
CA PHE A 84 -19.09 6.68 -10.56
C PHE A 84 -18.47 5.32 -10.94
N ARG A 85 -19.25 4.48 -11.65
CA ARG A 85 -18.78 3.17 -12.11
C ARG A 85 -17.58 3.26 -13.03
N LEU A 86 -17.54 4.27 -13.91
CA LEU A 86 -16.43 4.47 -14.83
C LEU A 86 -15.17 5.03 -14.15
N ILE A 87 -15.31 5.93 -13.17
CA ILE A 87 -14.16 6.65 -12.59
C ILE A 87 -13.62 6.02 -11.29
N ALA A 88 -14.39 5.20 -10.58
CA ALA A 88 -13.96 4.65 -9.29
C ALA A 88 -12.67 3.82 -9.41
N SER A 89 -12.62 2.89 -10.36
CA SER A 89 -11.45 2.04 -10.60
C SER A 89 -10.18 2.81 -10.99
N PRO A 90 -10.19 3.75 -11.96
CA PRO A 90 -8.98 4.49 -12.31
C PRO A 90 -8.54 5.43 -11.19
N VAL A 91 -9.45 6.06 -10.45
CA VAL A 91 -9.11 6.93 -9.31
C VAL A 91 -8.36 6.15 -8.24
N VAL A 92 -8.86 4.96 -7.86
CA VAL A 92 -8.20 4.10 -6.88
C VAL A 92 -6.85 3.61 -7.39
N GLY A 93 -6.77 3.20 -8.67
CA GLY A 93 -5.51 2.79 -9.30
C GLY A 93 -4.43 3.88 -9.26
N VAL A 94 -4.79 5.13 -9.58
CA VAL A 94 -3.87 6.28 -9.50
C VAL A 94 -3.43 6.55 -8.06
N ALA A 95 -4.35 6.51 -7.09
CA ALA A 95 -4.01 6.72 -5.69
C ALA A 95 -3.01 5.68 -5.18
N ILE A 96 -3.20 4.40 -5.54
CA ILE A 96 -2.28 3.31 -5.18
C ILE A 96 -0.93 3.48 -5.87
N PHE A 97 -0.91 3.87 -7.15
CA PHE A 97 0.34 4.13 -7.88
C PHE A 97 1.17 5.24 -7.23
N LEU A 98 0.53 6.34 -6.84
CA LEU A 98 1.20 7.45 -6.15
C LEU A 98 1.77 7.00 -4.79
N ALA A 99 0.98 6.27 -3.99
CA ALA A 99 1.43 5.74 -2.71
C ALA A 99 2.59 4.76 -2.89
N ARG A 100 2.52 3.86 -3.87
CA ARG A 100 3.59 2.92 -4.21
C ARG A 100 4.88 3.67 -4.54
N ASN A 101 4.83 4.68 -5.39
CA ASN A 101 6.03 5.45 -5.76
C ASN A 101 6.60 6.23 -4.57
N HIS A 102 5.75 6.74 -3.67
CA HIS A 102 6.21 7.38 -2.44
C HIS A 102 6.94 6.40 -1.52
N VAL A 103 6.39 5.20 -1.30
CA VAL A 103 7.02 4.15 -0.51
C VAL A 103 8.32 3.67 -1.17
N GLN A 104 8.27 3.37 -2.47
CA GLN A 104 9.44 2.90 -3.22
C GLN A 104 10.58 3.92 -3.19
N GLY A 105 10.29 5.21 -3.35
CA GLY A 105 11.33 6.24 -3.39
C GLY A 105 12.22 6.31 -2.14
N PHE A 106 11.72 5.85 -1.00
CA PHE A 106 12.49 5.79 0.24
C PHE A 106 13.08 4.40 0.52
N TRP A 107 12.30 3.34 0.30
CA TRP A 107 12.69 1.98 0.68
C TRP A 107 13.47 1.23 -0.42
N ALA A 108 13.39 1.67 -1.68
CA ALA A 108 14.08 1.02 -2.78
C ALA A 108 15.59 1.15 -2.65
N GLY A 109 16.30 0.04 -2.84
CA GLY A 109 17.77 0.01 -2.79
C GLY A 109 18.35 0.09 -1.38
N GLY A 110 17.53 0.19 -0.33
CA GLY A 110 18.00 0.04 1.04
C GLY A 110 18.68 -1.31 1.22
N LYS A 111 19.92 -1.34 1.73
CA LYS A 111 20.56 -2.60 2.08
C LYS A 111 20.12 -2.98 3.49
N ARG A 112 19.74 -4.24 3.67
CA ARG A 112 19.50 -4.81 5.01
C ARG A 112 20.76 -4.61 5.84
N VAL A 113 20.58 -4.14 7.07
CA VAL A 113 21.66 -3.75 7.95
C VAL A 113 22.14 -4.99 8.70
N PRO A 114 23.37 -5.49 8.47
CA PRO A 114 23.86 -6.72 9.09
C PRO A 114 24.41 -6.43 10.50
N LEU A 115 23.63 -5.76 11.34
CA LEU A 115 24.01 -5.44 12.72
C LEU A 115 23.18 -6.27 13.72
N PRO A 116 23.78 -6.69 14.84
CA PRO A 116 23.04 -7.28 15.95
C PRO A 116 21.89 -6.35 16.37
N LYS A 117 20.73 -6.93 16.69
CA LYS A 117 19.49 -6.20 17.06
C LYS A 117 18.79 -5.44 15.91
N MET A 118 19.22 -5.60 14.65
CA MET A 118 18.53 -5.04 13.47
C MET A 118 17.65 -6.05 12.72
N GLU A 119 17.42 -7.24 13.30
CA GLU A 119 16.62 -8.30 12.68
C GLU A 119 15.18 -7.84 12.40
N ASP A 120 14.52 -7.21 13.37
CA ASP A 120 13.16 -6.70 13.20
C ASP A 120 13.11 -5.58 12.16
N TYR A 121 14.12 -4.71 12.11
CA TYR A 121 14.21 -3.67 11.10
C TYR A 121 14.36 -4.27 9.68
N ASN A 122 15.24 -5.26 9.53
CA ASN A 122 15.43 -5.97 8.26
C ASN A 122 14.18 -6.74 7.83
N GLU A 123 13.46 -7.31 8.79
CA GLU A 123 12.16 -7.93 8.56
C GLU A 123 11.12 -6.89 8.13
N ALA A 124 11.06 -5.73 8.79
CA ALA A 124 10.15 -4.66 8.37
C ALA A 124 10.44 -4.17 6.96
N GLN A 125 11.72 -4.06 6.60
CA GLN A 125 12.12 -3.71 5.24
C GLN A 125 11.67 -4.80 4.25
N ARG A 126 11.89 -6.09 4.55
CA ARG A 126 11.42 -7.20 3.72
C ARG A 126 9.89 -7.19 3.56
N ARG A 127 9.14 -6.89 4.63
CA ARG A 127 7.68 -6.76 4.58
C ARG A 127 7.23 -5.56 3.75
N THR A 128 8.00 -4.49 3.77
CA THR A 128 7.77 -3.33 2.90
C THR A 128 8.03 -3.67 1.43
N ASP A 129 9.05 -4.49 1.12
CA ASP A 129 9.26 -5.02 -0.24
C ASP A 129 8.07 -5.86 -0.73
N GLU A 130 7.53 -6.74 0.13
CA GLU A 130 6.32 -7.50 -0.20
C GLU A 130 5.10 -6.59 -0.36
N LEU A 131 4.94 -5.58 0.49
CA LEU A 131 3.89 -4.56 0.35
C LEU A 131 3.98 -3.85 -1.01
N LEU A 132 5.19 -3.48 -1.46
CA LEU A 132 5.38 -2.86 -2.78
C LEU A 132 4.92 -3.78 -3.92
N LYS A 133 5.20 -5.08 -3.85
CA LYS A 133 4.70 -6.06 -4.83
C LYS A 133 3.17 -6.15 -4.80
N VAL A 134 2.55 -6.08 -3.62
CA VAL A 134 1.09 -6.06 -3.51
C VAL A 134 0.51 -4.79 -4.15
N LEU A 135 1.12 -3.63 -3.89
CA LEU A 135 0.70 -2.37 -4.50
C LEU A 135 0.84 -2.42 -6.04
N ASP A 136 1.90 -3.05 -6.57
CA ASP A 136 2.06 -3.32 -8.00
C ASP A 136 0.90 -4.14 -8.57
N TRP A 137 0.58 -5.28 -7.95
CA TRP A 137 -0.54 -6.11 -8.38
C TRP A 137 -1.87 -5.39 -8.29
N LEU A 138 -2.07 -4.56 -7.26
CA LEU A 138 -3.26 -3.75 -7.14
C LEU A 138 -3.35 -2.71 -8.27
N VAL A 139 -2.28 -1.97 -8.58
CA VAL A 139 -2.25 -1.03 -9.72
C VAL A 139 -2.64 -1.73 -11.02
N LEU A 140 -2.01 -2.87 -11.31
CA LEU A 140 -2.31 -3.65 -12.52
C LEU A 140 -3.76 -4.13 -12.55
N SER A 141 -4.27 -4.62 -11.42
CA SER A 141 -5.66 -5.10 -11.33
C SER A 141 -6.68 -3.97 -11.51
N TRP A 142 -6.44 -2.78 -10.93
CA TRP A 142 -7.32 -1.62 -11.09
C TRP A 142 -7.29 -1.07 -12.52
N ALA A 143 -6.13 -1.10 -13.18
CA ALA A 143 -6.03 -0.79 -14.60
C ALA A 143 -6.83 -1.78 -15.45
N ALA A 144 -6.71 -3.09 -15.19
CA ALA A 144 -7.48 -4.12 -15.89
C ALA A 144 -8.99 -3.94 -15.70
N THR A 145 -9.44 -3.69 -14.47
CA THR A 145 -10.85 -3.41 -14.17
C THR A 145 -11.35 -2.16 -14.90
N SER A 146 -10.53 -1.11 -14.97
CA SER A 146 -10.88 0.13 -15.69
C SER A 146 -11.09 -0.12 -17.18
N LEU A 147 -10.21 -0.91 -17.81
CA LEU A 147 -10.35 -1.29 -19.22
C LEU A 147 -11.63 -2.11 -19.45
N VAL A 148 -11.88 -3.11 -18.59
CA VAL A 148 -13.08 -3.95 -18.71
C VAL A 148 -14.35 -3.12 -18.56
N ALA A 149 -14.39 -2.20 -17.60
CA ALA A 149 -15.51 -1.30 -17.37
C ALA A 149 -15.84 -0.43 -18.58
N VAL A 150 -14.82 0.09 -19.28
CA VAL A 150 -14.99 0.90 -20.49
C VAL A 150 -15.51 0.07 -21.66
N PHE A 151 -14.98 -1.13 -21.88
CA PHE A 151 -15.32 -1.94 -23.07
C PHE A 151 -16.58 -2.79 -22.91
N LYS A 152 -16.87 -3.29 -21.70
CA LYS A 152 -18.00 -4.20 -21.44
C LYS A 152 -19.11 -3.59 -20.59
N GLY A 153 -18.90 -2.40 -20.02
CA GLY A 153 -19.78 -1.84 -19.00
C GLY A 153 -19.60 -2.51 -17.63
N TYR A 154 -20.24 -1.93 -16.62
CA TYR A 154 -20.26 -2.43 -15.24
C TYR A 154 -21.50 -3.29 -14.96
#